data_AF-A0A3M1FAB2-F1
#
_entry.id   AF-A0A3M1FAB2-F1
#
_cell.length_a   1.000
_cell.length_b   1.000
_cell.length_c   1.000
_cell.angle_alpha   90.00
_cell.angle_beta   90.00
_cell.angle_gamma   90.00
#
_symmetry.space_group_name_H-M   'P 1'
#
loop_
_entity.id
_entity.type
_entity.pdbx_description
1 polymer ?
#
loop_
_entity_poly.entity_id
_entity_poly.type
_entity_poly.pdbx_seq_one_letter_code
_entity_poly.pdbx_strand_id
1 'polypeptide(L)'
;MAKIAQVSAKYIIHASIFIDGVVDRPDVIGAIFGQTEGLLGADLELRELQRSGRIGRIEVNVDTKGGKTRGEIIIPSSLDKAETAIVAAALEIIQRIGPCNAKIQVQEIEDIRISKRQHVISRAKELLKNLMDSVMPDSQELADEVAYSVRVMEITEYGRERLPAGPAIEESDEVILVEGRADVLNLLKHGFKNAIAINGTNVPESIIELTKRKVVTVFVDGDRGGDLIIKEVFSSGGEIDFVTKAPDGKEVEELTKKEIHKALRSKVAAEQYKLEAPVKSNTSPRQQRPAPRQSRNGGREEKKAEPRTVKKLSDSEKKKFGQMLEDLIGTRGAYLLDEKLNILGKVPVTELQSTIKSLRGGVYSIIFDGVVDKDLLQVADRANVAFVAGMSSKVKSSGQVQILTADDF
;
A
#
# COMPACT_ATOMS: atom_id res chain seq x y z
N MET A 1 21.84 -43.82 8.56
CA MET A 1 20.56 -43.56 7.86
C MET A 1 20.84 -43.56 6.38
N ALA A 2 20.30 -44.53 5.64
CA ALA A 2 20.62 -44.76 4.24
C ALA A 2 20.04 -43.63 3.37
N LYS A 3 20.86 -43.09 2.46
CA LYS A 3 20.45 -42.09 1.47
C LYS A 3 19.41 -42.72 0.54
N ILE A 4 18.15 -42.28 0.68
CA ILE A 4 17.05 -42.61 -0.23
C ILE A 4 17.44 -42.14 -1.63
N ALA A 5 17.52 -43.08 -2.58
CA ALA A 5 17.80 -42.79 -3.97
C ALA A 5 16.67 -41.95 -4.58
N GLN A 6 16.95 -40.65 -4.71
CA GLN A 6 16.60 -39.67 -5.75
C GLN A 6 15.54 -40.06 -6.80
N VAL A 7 14.34 -40.43 -6.37
CA VAL A 7 13.11 -40.08 -7.11
C VAL A 7 12.65 -38.75 -6.53
N SER A 8 12.26 -37.79 -7.37
CA SER A 8 11.59 -36.56 -6.91
C SER A 8 10.19 -36.90 -6.40
N ALA A 9 10.12 -37.63 -5.29
CA ALA A 9 8.88 -37.98 -4.62
C ALA A 9 8.11 -36.69 -4.35
N LYS A 10 6.83 -36.72 -4.69
CA LYS A 10 5.87 -35.67 -4.38
C LYS A 10 5.09 -36.05 -3.12
N TYR A 11 4.87 -37.34 -2.93
CA TYR A 11 4.11 -37.91 -1.85
C TYR A 11 4.87 -39.08 -1.20
N ILE A 12 4.62 -39.33 0.08
CA ILE A 12 5.04 -40.54 0.79
C ILE A 12 3.79 -41.20 1.36
N ILE A 13 3.56 -42.47 1.03
CA ILE A 13 2.50 -43.27 1.61
C ILE A 13 3.07 -43.97 2.84
N HIS A 14 2.44 -43.74 4.00
CA HIS A 14 2.76 -44.41 5.26
C HIS A 14 1.65 -45.40 5.58
N ALA A 15 1.98 -46.69 5.68
CA ALA A 15 1.03 -47.74 6.01
C ALA A 15 1.56 -48.63 7.12
N SER A 16 0.68 -49.00 8.06
CA SER A 16 0.97 -49.96 9.11
C SER A 16 0.51 -51.35 8.71
N ILE A 17 1.29 -52.37 9.06
CA ILE A 17 0.98 -53.77 8.77
C ILE A 17 0.92 -54.58 10.07
N PHE A 18 -0.14 -55.39 10.19
CA PHE A 18 -0.35 -56.31 11.31
C PHE A 18 -0.57 -57.72 10.77
N ILE A 19 0.22 -58.68 11.24
CA ILE A 19 0.22 -60.05 10.72
C ILE A 19 0.14 -61.01 11.89
N ASP A 20 -0.81 -61.95 11.80
CA ASP A 20 -0.99 -62.99 12.79
C ASP A 20 -0.10 -64.20 12.45
N GLY A 21 1.20 -64.01 12.67
CA GLY A 21 2.23 -65.00 12.42
C GLY A 21 3.63 -64.41 12.29
N VAL A 22 4.60 -65.28 12.04
CA VAL A 22 6.01 -64.93 11.79
C VAL A 22 6.23 -64.86 10.30
N VAL A 23 6.64 -63.70 9.80
CA VAL A 23 6.97 -63.49 8.38
C VAL A 23 8.17 -62.58 8.27
N ASP A 24 8.94 -62.74 7.19
CA ASP A 24 10.11 -61.91 6.94
C ASP A 24 9.79 -60.76 5.97
N ARG A 25 10.70 -59.78 5.93
CA ARG A 25 10.62 -58.64 5.00
C ARG A 25 10.40 -59.05 3.53
N PRO A 26 11.05 -60.10 2.96
CA PRO A 26 10.81 -60.51 1.59
C PRO A 26 9.38 -61.00 1.32
N ASP A 27 8.72 -61.64 2.30
CA ASP A 27 7.35 -62.13 2.15
C ASP A 27 6.36 -60.97 2.00
N VAL A 28 6.56 -59.91 2.81
CA VAL A 28 5.74 -58.69 2.75
C VAL A 28 5.91 -58.01 1.39
N ILE A 29 7.15 -57.87 0.90
CA ILE A 29 7.41 -57.29 -0.42
C ILE A 29 6.78 -58.14 -1.54
N GLY A 30 6.92 -59.46 -1.44
CA GLY A 30 6.31 -60.40 -2.38
C GLY A 30 4.79 -60.28 -2.43
N ALA A 31 4.13 -60.15 -1.28
CA ALA A 31 2.69 -59.95 -1.19
C ALA A 31 2.25 -58.60 -1.76
N ILE A 32 3.00 -57.52 -1.49
CA ILE A 32 2.72 -56.20 -2.04
C ILE A 32 2.72 -56.22 -3.56
N PHE A 33 3.76 -56.75 -4.20
CA PHE A 33 3.78 -56.81 -5.66
C PHE A 33 2.77 -57.84 -6.21
N GLY A 34 2.70 -59.03 -5.61
CA GLY A 34 1.87 -60.11 -6.15
C GLY A 34 0.36 -59.86 -6.06
N GLN A 35 -0.13 -59.33 -4.93
CA GLN A 35 -1.57 -59.13 -4.73
C GLN A 35 -2.09 -57.79 -5.25
N THR A 36 -1.21 -56.83 -5.56
CA THR A 36 -1.62 -55.56 -6.19
C THR A 36 -1.48 -55.58 -7.71
N GLU A 37 -0.73 -56.53 -8.28
CA GLU A 37 -0.64 -56.75 -9.73
C GLU A 37 -2.02 -57.15 -10.32
N GLY A 38 -2.35 -56.60 -11.50
CA GLY A 38 -3.61 -56.89 -12.21
C GLY A 38 -4.88 -56.19 -11.67
N LEU A 39 -4.82 -55.47 -10.54
CA LEU A 39 -5.99 -54.78 -9.98
C LEU A 39 -6.22 -53.38 -10.55
N LEU A 40 -5.14 -52.65 -10.88
CA LEU A 40 -5.18 -51.21 -11.15
C LEU A 40 -4.97 -50.83 -12.63
N GLY A 41 -4.81 -51.82 -13.51
CA GLY A 41 -4.40 -51.63 -14.90
C GLY A 41 -2.89 -51.40 -15.05
N ALA A 42 -2.36 -51.66 -16.24
CA ALA A 42 -0.92 -51.72 -16.52
C ALA A 42 -0.13 -50.46 -16.13
N ASP A 43 -0.75 -49.28 -16.21
CA ASP A 43 -0.10 -48.00 -15.91
C ASP A 43 0.06 -47.69 -14.41
N LEU A 44 -0.68 -48.41 -13.56
CA LEU A 44 -0.69 -48.21 -12.10
C LEU A 44 -0.14 -49.42 -11.32
N GLU A 45 0.44 -50.41 -12.01
CA GLU A 45 1.08 -51.55 -11.38
C GLU A 45 2.37 -51.16 -10.66
N LEU A 46 2.52 -51.55 -9.39
CA LEU A 46 3.66 -51.18 -8.56
C LEU A 46 5.01 -51.56 -9.18
N ARG A 47 5.09 -52.68 -9.90
CA ARG A 47 6.32 -53.14 -10.56
C ARG A 47 6.72 -52.22 -11.72
N GLU A 48 5.77 -51.87 -12.57
CA GLU A 48 5.99 -50.95 -13.70
C GLU A 48 6.25 -49.51 -13.21
N LEU A 49 5.52 -49.08 -12.19
CA LEU A 49 5.74 -47.78 -11.55
C LEU A 49 7.12 -47.67 -10.90
N GLN A 50 7.62 -48.74 -10.29
CA GLN A 50 8.97 -48.77 -9.73
C GLN A 50 10.03 -48.81 -10.84
N ARG A 51 9.81 -49.58 -11.92
CA ARG A 51 10.73 -49.66 -13.08
C ARG A 51 10.82 -48.33 -13.83
N SER A 52 9.71 -47.64 -13.99
CA SER A 52 9.64 -46.30 -14.60
C SER A 52 10.11 -45.18 -13.66
N GLY A 53 10.39 -45.49 -12.39
CA GLY A 53 10.84 -44.52 -11.39
C GLY A 53 9.74 -43.58 -10.88
N ARG A 54 8.47 -43.85 -11.20
CA ARG A 54 7.32 -43.10 -10.66
C ARG A 54 7.02 -43.46 -9.20
N ILE A 55 7.39 -44.68 -8.79
CA ILE A 55 7.39 -45.14 -7.40
C ILE A 55 8.84 -45.43 -6.99
N GLY A 56 9.20 -45.00 -5.79
CA GLY A 56 10.51 -45.23 -5.20
C GLY A 56 10.71 -46.66 -4.71
N ARG A 57 11.78 -46.88 -3.94
CA ARG A 57 11.98 -48.15 -3.23
C ARG A 57 10.93 -48.27 -2.15
N ILE A 58 10.23 -49.39 -2.13
CA ILE A 58 9.28 -49.74 -1.06
C ILE A 58 10.10 -50.17 0.15
N GLU A 59 10.04 -49.37 1.21
CA GLU A 59 10.69 -49.67 2.47
C GLU A 59 9.70 -50.41 3.37
N VAL A 60 10.15 -51.52 3.94
CA VAL A 60 9.35 -52.36 4.81
C VAL A 60 10.19 -52.68 6.04
N ASN A 61 9.71 -52.26 7.19
CA ASN A 61 10.29 -52.54 8.50
C ASN A 61 9.33 -53.44 9.25
N VAL A 62 9.79 -54.62 9.68
CA VAL A 62 8.99 -55.59 10.43
C VAL A 62 9.67 -55.94 11.74
N ASP A 63 8.87 -56.09 12.79
CA ASP A 63 9.28 -56.51 14.13
C ASP A 63 8.32 -57.61 14.60
N THR A 64 8.87 -58.75 14.99
CA THR A 64 8.10 -59.92 15.40
C THR A 64 8.22 -60.12 16.90
N LYS A 65 7.08 -60.08 17.60
CA LYS A 65 7.00 -60.30 19.06
C LYS A 65 5.83 -61.21 19.40
N GLY A 66 6.09 -62.27 20.15
CA GLY A 66 5.05 -63.19 20.64
C GLY A 66 4.26 -63.88 19.52
N GLY A 67 4.92 -64.25 18.42
CA GLY A 67 4.28 -64.92 17.29
C GLY A 67 3.42 -64.02 16.39
N LYS A 68 3.38 -62.71 16.65
CA LYS A 68 2.73 -61.71 15.79
C LYS A 68 3.78 -60.77 15.22
N THR A 69 3.59 -60.38 13.96
CA THR A 69 4.49 -59.45 13.28
C THR A 69 3.78 -58.12 13.08
N ARG A 70 4.43 -57.04 13.49
CA ARG A 70 4.01 -55.66 13.21
C ARG A 70 5.05 -55.00 12.34
N GLY A 71 4.62 -54.08 11.50
CA GLY A 71 5.56 -53.36 10.67
C GLY A 71 5.00 -52.08 10.10
N GLU A 72 5.85 -51.43 9.35
CA GLU A 72 5.60 -50.18 8.65
C GLU A 72 6.06 -50.32 7.20
N ILE A 73 5.24 -49.82 6.29
CA ILE A 73 5.48 -49.75 4.85
C ILE A 73 5.54 -48.27 4.47
N ILE A 74 6.65 -47.87 3.83
CA ILE A 74 6.87 -46.51 3.36
C ILE A 74 7.10 -46.58 1.84
N ILE A 75 6.24 -45.88 1.09
CA ILE A 75 6.31 -45.84 -0.38
C ILE A 75 6.45 -44.40 -0.87
N PRO A 76 7.63 -44.00 -1.37
CA PRO A 76 7.78 -42.71 -2.05
C PRO A 76 7.09 -42.75 -3.42
N SER A 77 6.29 -41.74 -3.74
CA SER A 77 5.55 -41.62 -5.00
C SER A 77 5.78 -40.27 -5.66
N SER A 78 6.08 -40.24 -6.96
CA SER A 78 6.08 -39.02 -7.79
C SER A 78 4.81 -38.88 -8.64
N LEU A 79 3.81 -39.75 -8.43
CA LEU A 79 2.51 -39.75 -9.10
C LEU A 79 1.70 -38.50 -8.74
N ASP A 80 0.54 -38.35 -9.39
CA ASP A 80 -0.42 -37.34 -8.96
C ASP A 80 -1.15 -37.76 -7.66
N LYS A 81 -1.98 -36.87 -7.13
CA LYS A 81 -2.70 -37.09 -5.85
C LYS A 81 -3.69 -38.26 -5.95
N ALA A 82 -4.37 -38.41 -7.08
CA ALA A 82 -5.41 -39.41 -7.27
C ALA A 82 -4.78 -40.80 -7.47
N GLU A 83 -3.81 -40.90 -8.36
CA GLU A 83 -3.02 -42.11 -8.62
C GLU A 83 -2.32 -42.59 -7.33
N THR A 84 -1.71 -41.69 -6.56
CA THR A 84 -1.08 -42.04 -5.27
C THR A 84 -2.11 -42.59 -4.28
N ALA A 85 -3.31 -42.00 -4.21
CA ALA A 85 -4.37 -42.47 -3.32
C ALA A 85 -4.91 -43.85 -3.76
N ILE A 86 -5.03 -44.09 -5.06
CA ILE A 86 -5.45 -45.40 -5.61
C ILE A 86 -4.42 -46.48 -5.24
N VAL A 87 -3.14 -46.19 -5.44
CA VAL A 87 -2.05 -47.11 -5.07
C VAL A 87 -2.05 -47.38 -3.57
N ALA A 88 -2.25 -46.36 -2.74
CA ALA A 88 -2.34 -46.52 -1.29
C ALA A 88 -3.53 -47.41 -0.89
N ALA A 89 -4.71 -47.17 -1.46
CA ALA A 89 -5.91 -47.98 -1.20
C ALA A 89 -5.73 -49.44 -1.63
N ALA A 90 -4.99 -49.70 -2.72
CA ALA A 90 -4.69 -51.06 -3.17
C ALA A 90 -3.85 -51.86 -2.16
N LEU A 91 -3.02 -51.19 -1.35
CA LEU A 91 -2.27 -51.87 -0.28
C LEU A 91 -3.19 -52.47 0.79
N GLU A 92 -4.34 -51.83 1.06
CA GLU A 92 -5.29 -52.33 2.08
C GLU A 92 -6.05 -53.59 1.63
N ILE A 93 -6.03 -53.91 0.33
CA ILE A 93 -6.64 -55.11 -0.23
C ILE A 93 -5.84 -56.37 0.16
N ILE A 94 -4.57 -56.22 0.53
CA ILE A 94 -3.68 -57.33 0.87
C ILE A 94 -4.15 -57.97 2.19
N GLN A 95 -4.73 -59.16 2.10
CA GLN A 95 -5.29 -59.91 3.23
C GLN A 95 -4.37 -61.01 3.76
N ARG A 96 -3.35 -61.40 2.99
CA ARG A 96 -2.51 -62.55 3.30
C ARG A 96 -1.07 -62.32 2.88
N ILE A 97 -0.13 -62.65 3.76
CA ILE A 97 1.31 -62.53 3.53
C ILE A 97 1.96 -63.84 3.92
N GLY A 98 2.62 -64.48 2.95
CA GLY A 98 3.04 -65.88 3.10
C GLY A 98 1.85 -66.79 3.48
N PRO A 99 1.97 -67.62 4.52
CA PRO A 99 0.87 -68.45 5.02
C PRO A 99 -0.09 -67.72 5.99
N CYS A 100 0.23 -66.49 6.41
CA CYS A 100 -0.42 -65.81 7.54
C CYS A 100 -1.44 -64.76 7.10
N ASN A 101 -2.50 -64.58 7.88
CA ASN A 101 -3.45 -63.48 7.66
C ASN A 101 -2.82 -62.14 8.06
N ALA A 102 -3.05 -61.14 7.24
CA ALA A 102 -2.50 -59.80 7.41
C ALA A 102 -3.60 -58.74 7.28
N LYS A 103 -3.40 -57.62 7.95
CA LYS A 103 -4.18 -56.40 7.78
C LYS A 103 -3.24 -55.23 7.58
N ILE A 104 -3.37 -54.57 6.44
CA ILE A 104 -2.65 -53.33 6.13
C ILE A 104 -3.63 -52.17 6.27
N GLN A 105 -3.17 -51.09 6.87
CA GLN A 105 -3.93 -49.85 7.01
C GLN A 105 -3.04 -48.67 6.63
N VAL A 106 -3.48 -47.87 5.67
CA VAL A 106 -2.81 -46.63 5.30
C VAL A 106 -3.08 -45.61 6.39
N GLN A 107 -2.02 -45.09 7.01
CA GLN A 107 -2.10 -44.11 8.07
C GLN A 107 -2.26 -42.72 7.48
N GLU A 108 -1.38 -42.36 6.55
CA GLU A 108 -1.42 -41.07 5.87
C GLU A 108 -0.68 -41.07 4.54
N ILE A 109 -0.97 -40.06 3.72
CA ILE A 109 -0.23 -39.74 2.49
C ILE A 109 0.34 -38.34 2.66
N GLU A 110 1.64 -38.26 2.92
CA GLU A 110 2.35 -37.01 3.20
C GLU A 110 2.77 -36.31 1.89
N ASP A 111 2.38 -35.04 1.68
CA ASP A 111 2.90 -34.21 0.58
C ASP A 111 4.19 -33.51 1.00
N ILE A 112 5.33 -34.07 0.61
CA ILE A 112 6.65 -33.56 1.00
C ILE A 112 6.96 -32.18 0.41
N ARG A 113 6.17 -31.67 -0.54
CA ARG A 113 6.37 -30.32 -1.08
C ARG A 113 5.93 -29.26 -0.09
N ILE A 114 5.02 -29.60 0.83
CA ILE A 114 4.58 -28.67 1.88
C ILE A 114 5.74 -28.40 2.85
N SER A 115 6.38 -29.45 3.36
CA SER A 115 7.54 -29.33 4.26
C SER A 115 8.72 -28.64 3.58
N LYS A 116 9.02 -28.97 2.31
CA LYS A 116 10.03 -28.26 1.51
C LYS A 116 9.70 -26.78 1.31
N ARG A 117 8.44 -26.43 1.00
CA ARG A 117 8.01 -25.02 0.87
C ARG A 117 8.19 -24.26 2.19
N GLN A 118 7.82 -24.86 3.32
CA GLN A 118 8.04 -24.26 4.63
C GLN A 118 9.53 -24.04 4.90
N HIS A 119 10.39 -25.01 4.58
CA HIS A 119 11.83 -24.84 4.71
C HIS A 119 12.37 -23.70 3.84
N VAL A 120 11.92 -23.60 2.58
CA VAL A 120 12.28 -22.49 1.67
C VAL A 120 11.84 -21.15 2.26
N ILE A 121 10.62 -21.05 2.79
CA ILE A 121 10.13 -19.82 3.41
C ILE A 121 10.97 -19.44 4.64
N SER A 122 11.24 -20.39 5.53
CA SER A 122 12.05 -20.14 6.72
C SER A 122 13.47 -19.71 6.35
N ARG A 123 14.09 -20.37 5.37
CA ARG A 123 15.42 -20.01 4.89
C ARG A 123 15.43 -18.66 4.20
N ALA A 124 14.41 -18.32 3.41
CA ALA A 124 14.28 -17.01 2.78
C ALA A 124 14.16 -15.89 3.81
N LYS A 125 13.39 -16.10 4.90
CA LYS A 125 13.30 -15.15 6.02
C LYS A 125 14.65 -14.92 6.70
N GLU A 126 15.40 -15.99 6.93
CA GLU A 126 16.73 -15.90 7.54
C GLU A 126 17.73 -15.17 6.62
N LEU A 127 17.73 -15.48 5.32
CA LEU A 127 18.57 -14.79 4.35
C LEU A 127 18.22 -13.30 4.24
N LEU A 128 16.93 -12.96 4.28
CA LEU A 128 16.47 -11.57 4.28
C LEU A 128 16.89 -10.84 5.55
N LYS A 129 16.71 -11.49 6.71
CA LYS A 129 17.16 -10.94 8.00
C LYS A 129 18.67 -10.69 7.98
N ASN A 130 19.46 -11.67 7.54
CA ASN A 130 20.90 -11.51 7.42
C ASN A 130 21.26 -10.41 6.42
N LEU A 131 20.56 -10.27 5.30
CA LEU A 131 20.79 -9.17 4.36
C LEU A 131 20.50 -7.80 5.02
N MET A 132 19.39 -7.68 5.77
CA MET A 132 19.06 -6.48 6.53
C MET A 132 20.10 -6.18 7.63
N ASP A 133 20.59 -7.21 8.31
CA ASP A 133 21.60 -7.09 9.38
C ASP A 133 23.02 -6.85 8.80
N SER A 134 23.28 -7.23 7.53
CA SER A 134 24.57 -7.07 6.83
C SER A 134 24.69 -5.79 6.03
N VAL A 135 23.56 -5.16 5.70
CA VAL A 135 23.55 -3.79 5.20
C VAL A 135 23.85 -2.94 6.43
N MET A 136 25.12 -2.50 6.57
CA MET A 136 25.43 -1.34 7.40
C MET A 136 24.37 -0.26 7.11
N PRO A 137 23.92 0.52 8.12
CA PRO A 137 23.03 1.63 7.84
C PRO A 137 23.63 2.41 6.68
N ASP A 138 22.79 2.77 5.70
CA ASP A 138 23.29 3.41 4.49
C ASP A 138 24.28 4.50 4.91
N SER A 139 25.43 4.66 4.26
CA SER A 139 26.44 5.62 4.72
C SER A 139 25.84 7.03 4.93
N GLN A 140 24.73 7.30 4.24
CA GLN A 140 23.85 8.43 4.42
C GLN A 140 22.96 8.37 5.69
N GLU A 141 22.35 7.22 6.03
CA GLU A 141 21.57 7.04 7.27
C GLU A 141 22.44 7.12 8.52
N LEU A 142 23.64 6.53 8.51
CA LEU A 142 24.62 6.67 9.60
C LEU A 142 25.08 8.13 9.75
N ALA A 143 25.36 8.81 8.64
CA ALA A 143 25.68 10.24 8.66
C ALA A 143 24.50 11.09 9.14
N ASP A 144 23.28 10.74 8.76
CA ASP A 144 22.06 11.45 9.14
C ASP A 144 21.72 11.24 10.62
N GLU A 145 21.92 10.04 11.17
CA GLU A 145 21.71 9.72 12.59
C GLU A 145 22.77 10.38 13.47
N VAL A 146 24.05 10.37 13.04
CA VAL A 146 25.13 11.11 13.72
C VAL A 146 24.87 12.61 13.65
N ALA A 147 24.49 13.15 12.48
CA ALA A 147 24.14 14.56 12.34
C ALA A 147 22.90 14.93 13.16
N TYR A 148 21.89 14.07 13.21
CA TYR A 148 20.71 14.24 14.05
C TYR A 148 21.09 14.28 15.54
N SER A 149 21.93 13.36 16.01
CA SER A 149 22.41 13.30 17.38
C SER A 149 23.18 14.58 17.77
N VAL A 150 24.01 15.11 16.88
CA VAL A 150 24.69 16.39 17.09
C VAL A 150 23.68 17.55 17.16
N ARG A 151 22.66 17.56 16.30
CA ARG A 151 21.63 18.62 16.26
C ARG A 151 20.68 18.59 17.45
N VAL A 152 20.41 17.42 18.03
CA VAL A 152 19.68 17.32 19.30
C VAL A 152 20.47 18.00 20.43
N MET A 153 21.80 17.87 20.43
CA MET A 153 22.66 18.56 21.40
C MET A 153 22.72 20.07 21.18
N GLU A 154 22.43 20.58 19.98
CA GLU A 154 22.35 22.01 19.68
C GLU A 154 21.05 22.67 20.18
N ILE A 155 20.03 21.89 20.57
CA ILE A 155 18.80 22.47 21.13
C ILE A 155 19.11 23.09 22.48
N THR A 156 18.72 24.35 22.61
CA THR A 156 18.77 25.12 23.85
C THR A 156 17.37 25.28 24.43
N GLU A 157 17.29 25.64 25.70
CA GLU A 157 16.04 25.99 26.37
C GLU A 157 15.94 27.51 26.46
N TYR A 158 14.79 28.08 26.05
CA TYR A 158 14.54 29.52 26.09
C TYR A 158 13.43 29.88 27.09
N GLY A 159 13.62 30.97 27.83
CA GLY A 159 12.63 31.51 28.75
C GLY A 159 12.50 30.73 30.06
N ARG A 160 11.58 31.17 30.92
CA ARG A 160 11.32 30.54 32.24
C ARG A 160 10.70 29.16 32.10
N GLU A 161 9.96 28.97 31.02
CA GLU A 161 9.22 27.76 30.68
C GLU A 161 10.09 26.71 29.98
N ARG A 162 11.38 27.02 29.74
CA ARG A 162 12.37 26.12 29.11
C ARG A 162 11.91 25.59 27.76
N LEU A 163 11.50 26.50 26.89
CA LEU A 163 10.97 26.17 25.57
C LEU A 163 12.08 25.66 24.66
N PRO A 164 11.86 24.56 23.91
CA PRO A 164 12.83 24.08 22.93
C PRO A 164 13.11 25.16 21.88
N ALA A 165 14.37 25.53 21.74
CA ALA A 165 14.80 26.56 20.81
C ALA A 165 16.13 26.18 20.14
N GLY A 166 16.37 26.76 18.97
CA GLY A 166 17.65 26.70 18.31
C GLY A 166 18.70 27.59 18.99
N PRO A 167 20.00 27.32 18.79
CA PRO A 167 21.07 27.98 19.53
C PRO A 167 21.24 29.47 19.19
N ALA A 168 20.71 29.91 18.04
CA ALA A 168 20.81 31.31 17.60
C ALA A 168 19.57 32.14 17.97
N ILE A 169 18.70 31.63 18.84
CA ILE A 169 17.44 32.31 19.18
C ILE A 169 17.66 33.67 19.86
N GLU A 170 18.74 33.84 20.63
CA GLU A 170 19.06 35.11 21.29
C GLU A 170 19.76 36.11 20.35
N GLU A 171 20.63 35.61 19.47
CA GLU A 171 21.46 36.45 18.58
C GLU A 171 20.74 36.90 17.30
N SER A 172 19.77 36.11 16.81
CA SER A 172 19.09 36.40 15.54
C SER A 172 18.05 37.51 15.68
N ASP A 173 18.02 38.48 14.77
CA ASP A 173 17.00 39.55 14.74
C ASP A 173 15.61 39.06 14.30
N GLU A 174 15.58 37.96 13.54
CA GLU A 174 14.35 37.27 13.11
C GLU A 174 14.24 35.91 13.80
N VAL A 175 13.02 35.49 14.12
CA VAL A 175 12.74 34.18 14.75
C VAL A 175 11.58 33.45 14.06
N ILE A 176 11.68 32.12 14.02
CA ILE A 176 10.64 31.25 13.48
C ILE A 176 9.93 30.57 14.65
N LEU A 177 8.65 30.87 14.83
CA LEU A 177 7.83 30.29 15.89
C LEU A 177 7.07 29.08 15.36
N VAL A 178 7.26 27.92 16.00
CA VAL A 178 6.64 26.63 15.62
C VAL A 178 5.84 26.02 16.77
N GLU A 179 5.04 25.00 16.49
CA GLU A 179 4.18 24.37 17.50
C GLU A 179 5.00 23.56 18.49
N GLY A 180 5.82 22.64 17.98
CA GLY A 180 6.43 21.57 18.77
C GLY A 180 7.95 21.48 18.69
N ARG A 181 8.51 20.63 19.56
CA ARG A 181 9.93 20.31 19.58
C ARG A 181 10.42 19.66 18.28
N ALA A 182 9.58 18.81 17.68
CA ALA A 182 9.93 18.10 16.45
C ALA A 182 10.13 19.05 15.27
N ASP A 183 9.30 20.10 15.19
CA ASP A 183 9.43 21.17 14.20
C ASP A 183 10.75 21.93 14.35
N VAL A 184 11.11 22.30 15.58
CA VAL A 184 12.41 22.96 15.88
C VAL A 184 13.55 22.07 15.40
N LEU A 185 13.46 20.77 15.66
CA LEU A 185 14.46 19.79 15.26
C LEU A 185 14.59 19.66 13.74
N ASN A 186 13.46 19.65 13.02
CA ASN A 186 13.48 19.59 11.56
C ASN A 186 14.01 20.88 10.94
N LEU A 187 13.68 22.04 11.51
CA LEU A 187 14.24 23.33 11.10
C LEU A 187 15.76 23.39 11.33
N LEU A 188 16.25 22.94 12.49
CA LEU A 188 17.68 22.81 12.78
C LEU A 188 18.37 21.83 11.82
N LYS A 189 17.74 20.69 11.52
CA LYS A 189 18.20 19.70 10.52
C LYS A 189 18.49 20.36 9.17
N HIS A 190 17.73 21.38 8.81
CA HIS A 190 17.83 22.07 7.54
C HIS A 190 18.58 23.41 7.60
N GLY A 191 19.15 23.76 8.77
CA GLY A 191 20.07 24.88 8.96
C GLY A 191 19.44 26.15 9.55
N PHE A 192 18.19 26.09 10.00
CA PHE A 192 17.48 27.21 10.63
C PHE A 192 17.71 27.18 12.14
N LYS A 193 18.65 28.00 12.61
CA LYS A 193 19.10 28.03 14.02
C LYS A 193 18.29 28.95 14.94
N ASN A 194 17.34 29.69 14.38
CA ASN A 194 16.52 30.70 15.05
C ASN A 194 15.06 30.27 15.25
N ALA A 195 14.82 28.96 15.32
CA ALA A 195 13.50 28.38 15.56
C ALA A 195 13.21 28.23 17.06
N ILE A 196 11.96 28.41 17.48
CA ILE A 196 11.51 28.21 18.86
C ILE A 196 10.10 27.63 18.90
N ALA A 197 9.87 26.67 19.80
CA ALA A 197 8.56 26.03 19.98
C ALA A 197 7.70 26.74 21.05
N ILE A 198 6.39 26.76 20.83
CA ILE A 198 5.40 27.22 21.82
C ILE A 198 5.08 26.09 22.83
N ASN A 199 5.19 24.83 22.40
CA ASN A 199 5.00 23.61 23.21
C ASN A 199 3.58 23.51 23.81
N GLY A 200 2.55 23.63 22.96
CA GLY A 200 1.14 23.49 23.32
C GLY A 200 0.27 24.64 22.83
N THR A 201 -1.01 24.64 23.23
CA THR A 201 -2.02 25.62 22.79
C THR A 201 -2.10 26.86 23.69
N ASN A 202 -1.25 27.03 24.69
CA ASN A 202 -1.23 28.23 25.53
C ASN A 202 0.12 28.92 25.36
N VAL A 203 0.09 30.16 24.88
CA VAL A 203 1.31 30.89 24.49
C VAL A 203 2.00 31.45 25.73
N PRO A 204 3.24 31.02 26.05
CA PRO A 204 3.95 31.47 27.24
C PRO A 204 4.34 32.95 27.21
N GLU A 205 4.50 33.57 28.39
CA GLU A 205 4.89 34.99 28.50
C GLU A 205 6.24 35.26 27.85
N SER A 206 7.19 34.31 27.97
CA SER A 206 8.50 34.41 27.30
C SER A 206 8.41 34.53 25.78
N ILE A 207 7.41 33.89 25.15
CA ILE A 207 7.16 34.02 23.70
C ILE A 207 6.56 35.38 23.38
N ILE A 208 5.60 35.85 24.18
CA ILE A 208 4.97 37.17 23.98
C ILE A 208 6.04 38.27 24.07
N GLU A 209 6.94 38.22 25.06
CA GLU A 209 8.05 39.17 25.15
C GLU A 209 9.01 39.08 23.97
N LEU A 210 9.33 37.86 23.51
CA LEU A 210 10.18 37.65 22.34
C LEU A 210 9.56 38.29 21.09
N THR A 211 8.24 38.16 20.92
CA THR A 211 7.54 38.71 19.75
C THR A 211 7.60 40.22 19.63
N LYS A 212 7.77 40.93 20.75
CA LYS A 212 7.89 42.40 20.76
C LYS A 212 9.29 42.91 20.45
N ARG A 213 10.30 42.03 20.58
CA ARG A 213 11.72 42.40 20.45
C ARG A 213 12.30 42.05 19.09
N LYS A 214 11.67 41.12 18.38
CA LYS A 214 12.22 40.47 17.18
C LYS A 214 11.17 40.33 16.09
N VAL A 215 11.62 40.20 14.84
CA VAL A 215 10.73 39.94 13.72
C VAL A 215 10.29 38.48 13.77
N VAL A 216 8.99 38.22 13.89
CA VAL A 216 8.43 36.87 14.09
C VAL A 216 7.77 36.36 12.82
N THR A 217 8.21 35.17 12.39
CA THR A 217 7.48 34.36 11.41
C THR A 217 6.87 33.14 12.10
N VAL A 218 5.55 33.06 12.17
CA VAL A 218 4.83 31.88 12.67
C VAL A 218 4.76 30.85 11.56
N PHE A 219 5.29 29.65 11.80
CA PHE A 219 5.30 28.54 10.87
C PHE A 219 4.59 27.34 11.48
N VAL A 220 3.41 27.03 10.97
CA VAL A 220 2.53 25.96 11.49
C VAL A 220 2.21 24.91 10.43
N ASP A 221 1.60 23.83 10.88
CA ASP A 221 1.13 22.75 10.04
C ASP A 221 0.04 23.19 9.04
N GLY A 222 -0.07 22.43 7.95
CA GLY A 222 -1.02 22.68 6.86
C GLY A 222 -2.43 22.20 7.17
N ASP A 223 -2.86 22.31 8.43
CA ASP A 223 -4.09 21.72 8.95
C ASP A 223 -4.92 22.72 9.76
N ARG A 224 -6.02 22.25 10.38
CA ARG A 224 -6.87 23.12 11.20
C ARG A 224 -6.27 23.39 12.58
N GLY A 225 -5.37 22.56 13.09
CA GLY A 225 -4.62 22.79 14.31
C GLY A 225 -3.71 24.00 14.19
N GLY A 226 -2.94 24.08 13.11
CA GLY A 226 -2.07 25.22 12.82
C GLY A 226 -2.81 26.56 12.78
N ASP A 227 -4.02 26.58 12.21
CA ASP A 227 -4.89 27.77 12.21
C ASP A 227 -5.27 28.26 13.60
N LEU A 228 -5.50 27.33 14.54
CA LEU A 228 -5.85 27.66 15.91
C LEU A 228 -4.65 28.25 16.65
N ILE A 229 -3.45 27.73 16.39
CA ILE A 229 -2.21 28.23 17.01
C ILE A 229 -1.92 29.66 16.57
N ILE A 230 -2.06 29.96 15.27
CA ILE A 230 -1.89 31.33 14.78
C ILE A 230 -2.86 32.28 15.50
N LYS A 231 -4.13 31.88 15.62
CA LYS A 231 -5.16 32.69 16.30
C LYS A 231 -4.84 32.87 17.77
N GLU A 232 -4.37 31.83 18.44
CA GLU A 232 -4.02 31.88 19.85
C GLU A 232 -2.88 32.88 20.08
N VAL A 233 -1.80 32.82 19.29
CA VAL A 233 -0.69 33.77 19.41
C VAL A 233 -1.15 35.22 19.24
N PHE A 234 -2.07 35.49 18.32
CA PHE A 234 -2.70 36.82 18.23
C PHE A 234 -3.57 37.16 19.45
N SER A 235 -4.39 36.21 19.93
CA SER A 235 -5.30 36.42 21.06
C SER A 235 -4.57 36.60 22.39
N SER A 236 -3.42 35.96 22.59
CA SER A 236 -2.57 36.13 23.78
C SER A 236 -1.77 37.44 23.76
N GLY A 237 -1.85 38.24 22.69
CA GLY A 237 -1.17 39.53 22.57
C GLY A 237 0.25 39.46 22.00
N GLY A 238 0.57 38.41 21.24
CA GLY A 238 1.82 38.32 20.49
C GLY A 238 1.82 39.18 19.22
N GLU A 239 2.96 39.80 18.94
CA GLU A 239 3.18 40.62 17.74
C GLU A 239 3.82 39.73 16.65
N ILE A 240 3.01 39.33 15.67
CA ILE A 240 3.46 38.50 14.55
C ILE A 240 3.63 39.38 13.32
N ASP A 241 4.78 39.31 12.64
CA ASP A 241 5.02 40.02 11.38
C ASP A 241 4.54 39.18 10.19
N PHE A 242 4.88 37.89 10.20
CA PHE A 242 4.63 36.99 9.08
C PHE A 242 4.03 35.65 9.54
N VAL A 243 3.20 35.08 8.68
CA VAL A 243 2.61 33.75 8.87
C VAL A 243 2.93 32.91 7.64
N THR A 244 3.31 31.66 7.86
CA THR A 244 3.44 30.66 6.80
C THR A 244 2.95 29.31 7.29
N LYS A 245 2.57 28.46 6.33
CA LYS A 245 2.04 27.13 6.61
C LYS A 245 2.76 26.09 5.80
N ALA A 246 2.83 24.89 6.36
CA ALA A 246 3.19 23.71 5.60
C ALA A 246 2.13 23.47 4.48
N PRO A 247 2.49 22.77 3.39
CA PRO A 247 1.52 22.36 2.38
C PRO A 247 0.35 21.58 3.00
N ASP A 248 -0.83 21.68 2.40
CA ASP A 248 -2.06 21.04 2.91
C ASP A 248 -1.84 19.56 3.27
N GLY A 249 -2.11 19.23 4.54
CA GLY A 249 -1.99 17.87 5.05
C GLY A 249 -0.56 17.38 5.30
N LYS A 250 0.43 18.28 5.35
CA LYS A 250 1.78 18.00 5.85
C LYS A 250 2.05 18.72 7.16
N GLU A 251 2.86 18.09 8.00
CA GLU A 251 3.38 18.64 9.25
C GLU A 251 4.76 19.27 9.03
N VAL A 252 5.12 20.27 9.83
CA VAL A 252 6.40 20.98 9.72
C VAL A 252 7.57 20.02 9.99
N GLU A 253 7.39 19.01 10.83
CA GLU A 253 8.38 17.95 11.09
C GLU A 253 8.72 17.08 9.87
N GLU A 254 7.83 16.98 8.88
CA GLU A 254 8.01 16.14 7.69
C GLU A 254 8.60 16.91 6.48
N LEU A 255 8.75 18.23 6.60
CA LEU A 255 9.12 19.06 5.45
C LEU A 255 10.58 18.89 5.04
N THR A 256 10.80 18.79 3.73
CA THR A 256 12.15 18.83 3.16
C THR A 256 12.72 20.24 3.16
N LYS A 257 14.06 20.36 3.09
CA LYS A 257 14.75 21.67 2.95
C LYS A 257 14.15 22.56 1.86
N LYS A 258 13.77 21.99 0.70
CA LYS A 258 13.20 22.75 -0.42
C LYS A 258 11.81 23.29 -0.10
N GLU A 259 11.01 22.51 0.62
CA GLU A 259 9.65 22.88 1.04
C GLU A 259 9.68 23.95 2.12
N ILE A 260 10.55 23.83 3.14
CA ILE A 260 10.73 24.86 4.17
C ILE A 260 11.12 26.20 3.53
N HIS A 261 12.11 26.21 2.64
CA HIS A 261 12.50 27.44 1.93
C HIS A 261 11.38 27.99 1.04
N LYS A 262 10.55 27.12 0.45
CA LYS A 262 9.39 27.56 -0.34
C LYS A 262 8.35 28.24 0.57
N ALA A 263 8.02 27.61 1.70
CA ALA A 263 7.06 28.13 2.68
C ALA A 263 7.51 29.47 3.26
N LEU A 264 8.77 29.59 3.69
CA LEU A 264 9.31 30.84 4.25
C LEU A 264 9.37 31.97 3.20
N ARG A 265 9.59 31.66 1.92
CA ARG A 265 9.52 32.66 0.84
C ARG A 265 8.10 33.09 0.50
N SER A 266 7.11 32.22 0.70
CA SER A 266 5.69 32.52 0.50
C SER A 266 5.00 32.99 1.78
N LYS A 267 5.76 33.47 2.78
CA LYS A 267 5.18 33.99 4.03
C LYS A 267 4.31 35.21 3.74
N VAL A 268 3.16 35.27 4.39
CA VAL A 268 2.15 36.33 4.24
C VAL A 268 2.24 37.25 5.44
N ALA A 269 2.04 38.56 5.26
CA ALA A 269 2.01 39.49 6.38
C ALA A 269 0.82 39.17 7.31
N ALA A 270 1.04 39.21 8.62
CA ALA A 270 0.04 38.91 9.63
C ALA A 270 -1.30 39.64 9.43
N GLU A 271 -1.24 40.91 9.02
CA GLU A 271 -2.44 41.72 8.76
C GLU A 271 -3.28 41.21 7.59
N GLN A 272 -2.65 40.68 6.54
CA GLN A 272 -3.37 40.07 5.41
C GLN A 272 -4.06 38.76 5.83
N TYR A 273 -3.41 37.99 6.71
CA TYR A 273 -3.97 36.74 7.23
C TYR A 273 -5.24 36.97 8.08
N LYS A 274 -5.32 38.07 8.84
CA LYS A 274 -6.52 38.45 9.62
C LYS A 274 -7.73 38.76 8.73
N LEU A 275 -7.51 39.29 7.53
CA LEU A 275 -8.57 39.66 6.57
C LEU A 275 -9.17 38.45 5.82
N GLU A 276 -8.38 37.37 5.64
CA GLU A 276 -8.78 36.19 4.88
C GLU A 276 -9.42 35.06 5.73
N ALA A 277 -9.42 35.18 7.07
CA ALA A 277 -10.00 34.17 7.94
C ALA A 277 -11.55 34.21 7.93
N PRO A 278 -12.26 33.12 7.57
CA PRO A 278 -13.72 33.12 7.50
C PRO A 278 -14.34 33.13 8.91
N VAL A 279 -14.96 34.26 9.28
CA VAL A 279 -15.79 34.39 10.48
C VAL A 279 -17.11 33.62 10.25
N LYS A 280 -17.21 32.40 10.78
CA LYS A 280 -18.50 31.71 10.97
C LYS A 280 -18.97 31.89 12.40
N SER A 281 -19.79 32.91 12.63
CA SER A 281 -20.52 33.12 13.86
C SER A 281 -21.64 32.07 14.00
N ASN A 282 -21.55 31.29 15.07
CA ASN A 282 -22.60 30.41 15.58
C ASN A 282 -23.83 31.22 15.98
N THR A 283 -24.97 31.00 15.31
CA THR A 283 -26.30 31.12 15.95
C THR A 283 -27.29 30.15 15.31
N SER A 284 -27.77 29.22 16.11
CA SER A 284 -29.09 28.58 16.05
C SER A 284 -29.60 28.65 17.50
N PRO A 285 -30.89 28.87 17.81
CA PRO A 285 -31.97 27.93 17.43
C PRO A 285 -33.42 28.48 17.40
N ARG A 286 -34.36 27.80 16.71
CA ARG A 286 -35.65 27.39 17.33
C ARG A 286 -36.50 26.41 16.51
N GLN A 287 -37.00 25.42 17.25
CA GLN A 287 -37.91 24.34 16.87
C GLN A 287 -39.36 24.83 16.77
N GLN A 288 -40.19 24.20 15.91
CA GLN A 288 -41.47 23.58 16.31
C GLN A 288 -42.10 22.75 15.16
N ARG A 289 -42.42 21.49 15.50
CA ARG A 289 -43.21 20.47 14.77
C ARG A 289 -44.67 20.94 14.52
N PRO A 290 -45.50 20.36 13.60
CA PRO A 290 -45.65 18.90 13.38
C PRO A 290 -45.93 18.40 11.94
N ALA A 291 -45.77 17.09 11.73
CA ALA A 291 -46.36 16.31 10.62
C ALA A 291 -47.76 15.80 11.04
N PRO A 292 -48.59 15.13 10.20
CA PRO A 292 -48.41 14.78 8.78
C PRO A 292 -49.65 15.06 7.89
N ARG A 293 -49.49 15.17 6.57
CA ARG A 293 -50.53 14.73 5.61
C ARG A 293 -49.97 14.49 4.21
N GLN A 294 -50.42 13.38 3.65
CA GLN A 294 -50.03 12.79 2.38
C GLN A 294 -50.47 13.62 1.17
N SER A 295 -49.77 13.34 0.07
CA SER A 295 -50.24 13.32 -1.32
C SER A 295 -49.98 14.55 -2.18
N ARG A 296 -48.94 14.35 -3.01
CA ARG A 296 -48.87 14.60 -4.46
C ARG A 296 -48.76 16.04 -4.97
N ASN A 297 -47.76 16.15 -5.86
CA ASN A 297 -47.62 17.10 -6.97
C ASN A 297 -47.51 18.60 -6.63
N GLY A 298 -46.26 19.07 -6.70
CA GLY A 298 -45.86 20.45 -7.03
C GLY A 298 -44.34 20.41 -7.20
N GLY A 299 -43.73 20.69 -8.37
CA GLY A 299 -44.13 21.72 -9.32
C GLY A 299 -43.77 23.09 -8.76
N ARG A 300 -42.47 23.37 -8.57
CA ARG A 300 -41.99 24.74 -8.36
C ARG A 300 -40.52 24.91 -8.78
N GLU A 301 -40.39 25.37 -10.01
CA GLU A 301 -39.56 26.50 -10.45
C GLU A 301 -38.16 26.61 -9.84
N GLU A 302 -37.22 26.02 -10.58
CA GLU A 302 -35.81 26.36 -10.57
C GLU A 302 -35.61 27.86 -10.84
N LYS A 303 -34.87 28.51 -9.93
CA LYS A 303 -34.23 29.79 -10.24
C LYS A 303 -33.24 29.54 -11.37
N LYS A 304 -33.54 30.13 -12.54
CA LYS A 304 -32.69 30.23 -13.72
C LYS A 304 -31.24 30.52 -13.32
N ALA A 305 -30.38 29.51 -13.45
CA ALA A 305 -28.98 29.72 -13.70
C ALA A 305 -28.83 30.18 -15.16
N GLU A 306 -28.03 31.22 -15.37
CA GLU A 306 -27.71 31.73 -16.71
C GLU A 306 -27.12 30.61 -17.59
N PRO A 307 -27.52 30.50 -18.86
CA PRO A 307 -26.94 29.52 -19.77
C PRO A 307 -25.51 29.94 -20.11
N ARG A 308 -24.52 29.31 -19.46
CA ARG A 308 -23.13 29.38 -19.91
C ARG A 308 -23.01 28.66 -21.26
N THR A 309 -22.59 29.41 -22.25
CA THR A 309 -22.38 29.00 -23.64
C THR A 309 -21.52 27.75 -23.73
N VAL A 310 -22.02 26.73 -24.44
CA VAL A 310 -21.27 25.53 -24.83
C VAL A 310 -20.10 25.98 -25.71
N LYS A 311 -18.88 26.06 -25.15
CA LYS A 311 -17.66 26.36 -25.93
C LYS A 311 -17.49 25.24 -26.98
N LYS A 312 -17.62 25.57 -28.27
CA LYS A 312 -17.22 24.68 -29.38
C LYS A 312 -15.70 24.80 -29.54
N LEU A 313 -15.01 23.67 -29.72
CA LEU A 313 -13.59 23.66 -30.10
C LEU A 313 -13.37 24.48 -31.37
N SER A 314 -12.33 25.31 -31.38
CA SER A 314 -11.78 25.88 -32.60
C SER A 314 -11.01 24.82 -33.40
N ASP A 315 -10.93 24.97 -34.72
CA ASP A 315 -10.24 24.01 -35.61
C ASP A 315 -8.73 23.89 -35.31
N SER A 316 -8.13 24.92 -34.69
CA SER A 316 -6.73 24.90 -34.24
C SER A 316 -6.52 24.09 -32.96
N GLU A 317 -7.51 24.04 -32.06
CA GLU A 317 -7.51 23.21 -30.85
C GLU A 317 -7.61 21.72 -31.21
N LYS A 318 -8.49 21.38 -32.16
CA LYS A 318 -8.64 19.98 -32.63
C LYS A 318 -7.35 19.41 -33.18
N LYS A 319 -6.64 20.18 -34.01
CA LYS A 319 -5.38 19.73 -34.60
C LYS A 319 -4.29 19.48 -33.55
N LYS A 320 -4.21 20.30 -32.50
CA LYS A 320 -3.28 20.08 -31.38
C LYS A 320 -3.67 18.87 -30.54
N PHE A 321 -4.95 18.63 -30.34
CA PHE A 321 -5.44 17.48 -29.58
C PHE A 321 -5.15 16.17 -30.32
N GLY A 322 -5.36 16.14 -31.63
CA GLY A 322 -4.97 15.01 -32.48
C GLY A 322 -3.47 14.70 -32.41
N GLN A 323 -2.61 15.71 -32.56
CA GLN A 323 -1.15 15.54 -32.45
C GLN A 323 -0.72 14.99 -31.08
N MET A 324 -1.28 15.55 -30.00
CA MET A 324 -0.97 15.08 -28.64
C MET A 324 -1.51 13.67 -28.36
N LEU A 325 -2.62 13.28 -29.00
CA LEU A 325 -3.17 11.94 -28.89
C LEU A 325 -2.30 10.93 -29.64
N GLU A 326 -1.84 11.26 -30.87
CA GLU A 326 -0.89 10.44 -31.64
C GLU A 326 0.42 10.20 -30.86
N ASP A 327 0.97 11.23 -30.23
CA ASP A 327 2.17 11.13 -29.38
C ASP A 327 2.00 10.19 -28.17
N LEU A 328 0.76 9.98 -27.73
CA LEU A 328 0.44 9.15 -26.56
C LEU A 328 0.14 7.69 -26.91
N ILE A 329 -0.11 7.36 -28.19
CA ILE A 329 -0.47 6.00 -28.61
C ILE A 329 0.62 5.00 -28.22
N GLY A 330 0.27 4.02 -27.38
CA GLY A 330 1.17 2.95 -26.93
C GLY A 330 1.96 3.28 -25.67
N THR A 331 1.84 4.50 -25.14
CA THR A 331 2.53 4.92 -23.91
C THR A 331 1.71 4.68 -22.65
N ARG A 332 0.39 4.48 -22.75
CA ARG A 332 -0.56 4.45 -21.61
C ARG A 332 -0.41 5.69 -20.70
N GLY A 333 -0.08 6.83 -21.30
CA GLY A 333 0.07 8.12 -20.64
C GLY A 333 -1.13 9.05 -20.86
N ALA A 334 -1.17 10.11 -20.06
CA ALA A 334 -2.16 11.17 -20.13
C ALA A 334 -1.51 12.55 -19.98
N TYR A 335 -2.00 13.53 -20.75
CA TYR A 335 -1.68 14.94 -20.63
C TYR A 335 -2.84 15.69 -20.00
N LEU A 336 -2.51 16.52 -19.01
CA LEU A 336 -3.39 17.50 -18.40
C LEU A 336 -3.05 18.86 -18.96
N LEU A 337 -4.04 19.58 -19.47
CA LEU A 337 -3.85 20.86 -20.16
C LEU A 337 -4.58 22.00 -19.45
N ASP A 338 -4.00 23.21 -19.49
CA ASP A 338 -4.65 24.45 -19.07
C ASP A 338 -5.52 25.07 -20.18
N GLU A 339 -6.19 26.19 -19.89
CA GLU A 339 -7.04 26.91 -20.87
C GLU A 339 -6.26 27.43 -22.10
N LYS A 340 -4.93 27.49 -22.02
CA LYS A 340 -4.03 27.92 -23.12
C LYS A 340 -3.43 26.72 -23.88
N LEU A 341 -3.85 25.49 -23.55
CA LEU A 341 -3.35 24.22 -24.08
C LEU A 341 -1.89 23.92 -23.74
N ASN A 342 -1.37 24.46 -22.63
CA ASN A 342 -0.07 24.08 -22.11
C ASN A 342 -0.19 22.82 -21.25
N ILE A 343 0.81 21.95 -21.34
CA ILE A 343 0.88 20.72 -20.53
C ILE A 343 1.18 21.09 -19.07
N LEU A 344 0.16 20.97 -18.23
CA LEU A 344 0.25 21.07 -16.77
C LEU A 344 0.96 19.86 -16.17
N GLY A 345 0.83 18.69 -16.80
CA GLY A 345 1.49 17.47 -16.34
C GLY A 345 1.29 16.30 -17.29
N LYS A 346 2.25 15.36 -17.23
CA LYS A 346 2.18 14.05 -17.88
C LYS A 346 2.05 13.00 -16.78
N VAL A 347 1.00 12.19 -16.82
CA VAL A 347 0.74 11.17 -15.79
C VAL A 347 0.38 9.82 -16.42
N PRO A 348 0.69 8.69 -15.78
CA PRO A 348 0.17 7.39 -16.21
C PRO A 348 -1.37 7.37 -16.17
N VAL A 349 -2.02 6.66 -17.10
CA VAL A 349 -3.49 6.54 -17.14
C VAL A 349 -4.06 5.96 -15.84
N THR A 350 -3.30 5.08 -15.15
CA THR A 350 -3.67 4.52 -13.84
C THR A 350 -3.77 5.56 -12.73
N GLU A 351 -3.04 6.66 -12.83
CA GLU A 351 -2.98 7.74 -11.83
C GLU A 351 -3.76 8.99 -12.26
N LEU A 352 -4.42 8.94 -13.42
CA LEU A 352 -5.15 10.08 -13.97
C LEU A 352 -6.28 10.53 -13.03
N GLN A 353 -7.08 9.58 -12.52
CA GLN A 353 -8.21 9.89 -11.66
C GLN A 353 -7.80 10.48 -10.30
N SER A 354 -6.70 10.00 -9.70
CA SER A 354 -6.17 10.55 -8.45
C SER A 354 -5.59 11.95 -8.67
N THR A 355 -4.85 12.14 -9.76
CA THR A 355 -4.24 13.43 -10.11
C THR A 355 -5.28 14.53 -10.33
N ILE A 356 -6.37 14.23 -11.06
CA ILE A 356 -7.45 15.20 -11.30
C ILE A 356 -8.14 15.59 -9.98
N LYS A 357 -8.35 14.63 -9.06
CA LYS A 357 -8.93 14.89 -7.73
C LYS A 357 -8.01 15.78 -6.87
N SER A 358 -6.70 15.57 -6.96
CA SER A 358 -5.71 16.34 -6.20
C SER A 358 -5.55 17.77 -6.71
N LEU A 359 -5.65 18.00 -8.02
CA LEU A 359 -5.44 19.33 -8.62
C LEU A 359 -6.55 20.35 -8.28
N ARG A 360 -7.72 19.90 -7.80
CA ARG A 360 -8.85 20.75 -7.35
C ARG A 360 -9.18 21.95 -8.28
N GLY A 361 -8.99 21.80 -9.59
CA GLY A 361 -9.27 22.82 -10.61
C GLY A 361 -8.05 23.14 -11.49
N GLY A 362 -8.24 24.04 -12.46
CA GLY A 362 -7.17 24.50 -13.38
C GLY A 362 -6.89 23.59 -14.58
N VAL A 363 -7.41 22.36 -14.59
CA VAL A 363 -7.36 21.47 -15.76
C VAL A 363 -8.52 21.80 -16.70
N TYR A 364 -8.19 22.28 -17.89
CA TYR A 364 -9.15 22.60 -18.94
C TYR A 364 -9.45 21.41 -19.84
N SER A 365 -8.44 20.60 -20.17
CA SER A 365 -8.58 19.46 -21.08
C SER A 365 -7.68 18.30 -20.68
N ILE A 366 -8.15 17.08 -20.94
CA ILE A 366 -7.43 15.84 -20.66
C ILE A 366 -7.29 15.07 -21.97
N ILE A 367 -6.07 14.65 -22.31
CA ILE A 367 -5.79 13.80 -23.47
C ILE A 367 -5.09 12.53 -22.97
N PHE A 368 -5.59 11.35 -23.27
CA PHE A 368 -4.98 10.11 -22.76
C PHE A 368 -5.13 8.91 -23.68
N ASP A 369 -4.15 8.01 -23.59
CA ASP A 369 -4.13 6.75 -24.34
C ASP A 369 -4.97 5.67 -23.63
N GLY A 370 -6.29 5.75 -23.81
CA GLY A 370 -7.22 4.82 -23.19
C GLY A 370 -8.69 4.99 -23.60
N VAL A 371 -9.56 4.18 -22.99
CA VAL A 371 -11.01 4.23 -23.22
C VAL A 371 -11.65 5.18 -22.22
N VAL A 372 -12.51 6.08 -22.71
CA VAL A 372 -13.30 6.97 -21.84
C VAL A 372 -14.41 6.16 -21.16
N ASP A 373 -14.36 6.10 -19.83
CA ASP A 373 -15.34 5.44 -18.97
C ASP A 373 -16.19 6.44 -18.17
N LYS A 374 -17.22 5.92 -17.49
CA LYS A 374 -18.19 6.74 -16.73
C LYS A 374 -17.57 7.38 -15.49
N ASP A 375 -16.59 6.71 -14.88
CA ASP A 375 -15.98 7.16 -13.63
C ASP A 375 -15.03 8.33 -13.88
N LEU A 376 -14.24 8.27 -14.95
CA LEU A 376 -13.40 9.37 -15.41
C LEU A 376 -14.24 10.59 -15.79
N LEU A 377 -15.38 10.40 -16.47
CA LEU A 377 -16.29 11.49 -16.82
C LEU A 377 -16.86 12.19 -15.57
N GLN A 378 -17.26 11.43 -14.55
CA GLN A 378 -17.74 12.04 -13.31
C GLN A 378 -16.65 12.82 -12.57
N VAL A 379 -15.41 12.33 -12.59
CA VAL A 379 -14.27 13.02 -11.98
C VAL A 379 -13.94 14.30 -12.76
N ALA A 380 -13.96 14.24 -14.10
CA ALA A 380 -13.74 15.39 -14.98
C ALA A 380 -14.84 16.47 -14.81
N ASP A 381 -16.10 16.06 -14.72
CA ASP A 381 -17.25 16.97 -14.52
C ASP A 381 -17.16 17.67 -13.15
N ARG A 382 -16.80 16.94 -12.09
CA ARG A 382 -16.54 17.53 -10.76
C ARG A 382 -15.35 18.48 -10.73
N ALA A 383 -14.35 18.24 -11.56
CA ALA A 383 -13.17 19.09 -11.72
C ALA A 383 -13.38 20.25 -12.71
N ASN A 384 -14.59 20.38 -13.28
CA ASN A 384 -14.99 21.42 -14.23
C ASN A 384 -14.12 21.44 -15.52
N VAL A 385 -13.72 20.24 -15.99
CA VAL A 385 -12.95 20.04 -17.22
C VAL A 385 -13.85 20.23 -18.43
N ALA A 386 -13.41 20.97 -19.44
CA ALA A 386 -14.22 21.23 -20.64
C ALA A 386 -14.17 20.07 -21.65
N PHE A 387 -13.00 19.45 -21.84
CA PHE A 387 -12.77 18.44 -22.87
C PHE A 387 -12.01 17.22 -22.36
N VAL A 388 -12.46 16.03 -22.79
CA VAL A 388 -11.76 14.76 -22.55
C VAL A 388 -11.57 14.06 -23.89
N ALA A 389 -10.31 13.89 -24.30
CA ALA A 389 -9.90 13.20 -25.50
C ALA A 389 -9.28 11.84 -25.17
N GLY A 390 -9.79 10.76 -25.78
CA GLY A 390 -9.27 9.40 -25.60
C GLY A 390 -9.30 8.59 -26.90
N MET A 391 -8.80 7.35 -26.87
CA MET A 391 -8.72 6.50 -28.06
C MET A 391 -10.09 6.00 -28.53
N SER A 392 -11.00 5.72 -27.59
CA SER A 392 -12.38 5.36 -27.88
C SER A 392 -13.27 5.72 -26.69
N SER A 393 -14.57 5.84 -26.90
CA SER A 393 -15.53 6.08 -25.82
C SER A 393 -16.57 4.98 -25.74
N LYS A 394 -16.82 4.46 -24.53
CA LYS A 394 -17.93 3.53 -24.25
C LYS A 394 -19.18 4.25 -23.74
N VAL A 395 -19.13 5.57 -23.61
CA VAL A 395 -20.15 6.38 -22.94
C VAL A 395 -20.53 7.57 -23.84
N LYS A 396 -21.83 7.86 -23.95
CA LYS A 396 -22.31 9.06 -24.64
C LYS A 396 -22.11 10.27 -23.71
N SER A 397 -21.72 11.42 -24.28
CA SER A 397 -21.51 12.67 -23.53
C SER A 397 -22.64 12.90 -22.53
N SER A 398 -22.27 12.96 -21.25
CA SER A 398 -23.19 13.16 -20.13
C SER A 398 -22.62 14.27 -19.28
N GLY A 399 -23.36 15.40 -19.18
CA GLY A 399 -22.94 16.56 -18.40
C GLY A 399 -22.37 17.70 -19.25
N GLN A 400 -21.48 18.49 -18.65
CA GLN A 400 -20.88 19.69 -19.24
C GLN A 400 -19.57 19.41 -20.01
N VAL A 401 -19.03 18.20 -19.86
CA VAL A 401 -17.77 17.74 -20.47
C VAL A 401 -18.03 17.23 -21.90
N GLN A 402 -17.30 17.76 -22.88
CA GLN A 402 -17.31 17.24 -24.25
C GLN A 402 -16.28 16.11 -24.41
N ILE A 403 -16.72 14.99 -24.96
CA ILE A 403 -15.88 13.83 -25.27
C ILE A 403 -15.40 13.95 -26.71
N LEU A 404 -14.11 13.72 -26.92
CA LEU A 404 -13.48 13.58 -28.22
C LEU A 404 -12.79 12.21 -28.29
N THR A 405 -12.92 11.53 -29.41
CA THR A 405 -12.26 10.26 -29.67
C THR A 405 -11.26 10.39 -30.82
N ALA A 406 -10.40 9.39 -31.01
CA ALA A 406 -9.48 9.35 -32.15
C ALA A 406 -10.21 9.50 -33.50
N ASP A 407 -11.46 9.03 -33.60
CA ASP A 407 -12.31 9.14 -34.80
C ASP A 407 -12.85 10.57 -35.05
N ASP A 408 -12.72 11.49 -34.09
CA ASP A 408 -13.22 12.87 -34.18
C ASP A 408 -12.18 13.89 -34.69
N PHE A 409 -10.94 13.44 -34.95
CA PHE A 409 -9.78 14.27 -35.30
C PHE A 409 -9.30 14.09 -36.74
#